data_AF-A0A6P1FQ33-F1
#
_entry.id   AF-A0A6P1FQ33-F1
#
_cell.length_a   1.000
_cell.length_b   1.000
_cell.length_c   1.000
_cell.angle_alpha   90.00
_cell.angle_beta   90.00
_cell.angle_gamma   90.00
#
_symmetry.space_group_name_H-M   'P 1'
#
loop_
_entity.id
_entity.type
_entity.pdbx_description
1 polymer ?
#
loop_
_entity_poly.entity_id
_entity_poly.type
_entity_poly.pdbx_seq_one_letter_code
_entity_poly.pdbx_strand_id
1 'polypeptide(L)'
;MTGAQHDLGRLADLDRLVGPLGVVHGVDRLPNQPGEPGFPIYVAQIGDLSPVSPNVRESTRGGSTRGGIDGAGGALDPEKASRLCLAEAIERYASCFVPEDQLIWATSDELGDEGIDLRRFPQCSEAELAHPRSIHAPVDTTAPLRWTRGWSLTRSRPVYVPAVSTWLHIPARTPAERFTMPISTGCATHTSLAQAVINGLSEVIERDSIALTWLQRLPWPQLDIDVDDERLAPFLERYRTSHVQTRFYDATTDVGVPTFYSVDVTPENEVLGQLVMCNTSLDPVDSVAKMLRESASSRIAMQASRGRPDDVADFTSVFHGASYMGEPQRIRDYDFLLTSTATRRLSEIPSQLRGDPETELHGMVERLDAIGAEVVVVEITTEEARAAGFRVVRVIVPELMPLSFVHTGRYLAHPRLYEAPVAMGYPAADEAGLNPLPQPFA
;
A
#
# COMPACT_ATOMS: atom_id res chain seq x y z
N MET A 1 -13.53 -26.56 -3.16
CA MET A 1 -13.96 -25.41 -2.34
C MET A 1 -12.77 -24.92 -1.53
N THR A 2 -11.84 -24.21 -2.16
CA THR A 2 -10.61 -23.70 -1.56
C THR A 2 -10.26 -22.41 -2.28
N GLY A 3 -10.69 -21.29 -1.73
CA GLY A 3 -10.26 -19.95 -2.12
C GLY A 3 -9.88 -19.20 -0.85
N ALA A 4 -8.98 -18.23 -0.97
CA ALA A 4 -8.36 -17.41 0.07
C ALA A 4 -9.34 -16.54 0.91
N GLN A 5 -10.62 -16.92 0.96
CA GLN A 5 -11.71 -16.22 1.64
C GLN A 5 -12.22 -16.92 2.91
N HIS A 6 -11.64 -18.06 3.29
CA HIS A 6 -11.84 -18.69 4.59
C HIS A 6 -10.49 -18.72 5.33
N ASP A 7 -10.24 -17.76 6.23
CA ASP A 7 -10.20 -18.03 7.68
C ASP A 7 -9.87 -16.75 8.48
N LEU A 8 -10.72 -15.72 8.41
CA LEU A 8 -10.93 -14.81 9.56
C LEU A 8 -11.76 -15.54 10.65
N GLY A 9 -11.62 -16.86 10.78
CA GLY A 9 -12.39 -17.73 11.66
C GLY A 9 -12.14 -17.34 13.10
N ARG A 10 -13.21 -16.82 13.72
CA ARG A 10 -13.28 -16.14 15.02
C ARG A 10 -13.07 -14.61 14.96
N LEU A 11 -13.80 -13.92 14.10
CA LEU A 11 -14.19 -12.50 14.26
C LEU A 11 -15.05 -12.23 15.51
N ALA A 12 -15.06 -13.13 16.50
CA ALA A 12 -16.03 -13.18 17.59
C ALA A 12 -15.81 -12.14 18.70
N ASP A 13 -14.90 -11.17 18.52
CA ASP A 13 -14.67 -10.13 19.53
C ASP A 13 -14.32 -8.74 18.96
N LEU A 14 -14.39 -8.52 17.63
CA LEU A 14 -14.22 -7.17 17.07
C LEU A 14 -15.28 -6.19 17.57
N ASP A 15 -16.49 -6.68 17.86
CA ASP A 15 -17.58 -5.89 18.44
C ASP A 15 -17.19 -5.28 19.81
N ARG A 16 -16.26 -5.89 20.55
CA ARG A 16 -15.77 -5.31 21.82
C ARG A 16 -14.97 -4.03 21.62
N LEU A 17 -14.40 -3.85 20.43
CA LEU A 17 -13.65 -2.65 20.08
C LEU A 17 -14.58 -1.53 19.60
N VAL A 18 -15.85 -1.82 19.33
CA VAL A 18 -16.84 -0.85 18.86
C VAL A 18 -17.63 -0.29 20.03
N GLY A 19 -17.62 1.04 20.17
CA GLY A 19 -18.48 1.74 21.10
C GLY A 19 -17.90 3.07 21.59
N PRO A 20 -18.63 3.80 22.45
CA PRO A 20 -18.22 5.13 22.92
C PRO A 20 -16.88 5.16 23.67
N LEU A 21 -16.47 4.02 24.22
CA LEU A 21 -15.20 3.82 24.93
C LEU A 21 -14.28 2.81 24.22
N GLY A 22 -14.68 2.34 23.03
CA GLY A 22 -13.91 1.40 22.21
C GLY A 22 -12.91 2.14 21.31
N VAL A 23 -12.04 1.37 20.66
CA VAL A 23 -11.09 1.89 19.66
C VAL A 23 -11.82 2.42 18.42
N VAL A 24 -12.95 1.81 18.07
CA VAL A 24 -13.80 2.21 16.95
C VAL A 24 -15.07 2.85 17.49
N HIS A 25 -15.28 4.12 17.15
CA HIS A 25 -16.44 4.90 17.56
C HIS A 25 -17.73 4.47 16.84
N GLY A 26 -17.63 4.08 15.57
CA GLY A 26 -18.79 3.70 14.76
C GLY A 26 -18.41 3.03 13.45
N VAL A 27 -19.40 2.36 12.86
CA VAL A 27 -19.29 1.70 11.56
C VAL A 27 -20.44 2.17 10.68
N ASP A 28 -20.10 2.86 9.59
CA ASP A 28 -21.07 3.44 8.67
C ASP A 28 -20.98 2.77 7.30
N ARG A 29 -22.14 2.53 6.67
CA ARG A 29 -22.19 2.05 5.30
C ARG A 29 -22.10 3.24 4.33
N LEU A 30 -21.17 3.17 3.38
CA LEU A 30 -21.10 4.15 2.30
C LEU A 30 -22.18 3.88 1.23
N PRO A 31 -22.82 4.92 0.68
CA PRO A 31 -23.79 4.76 -0.38
C PRO A 31 -23.10 4.39 -1.70
N ASN A 32 -23.74 3.49 -2.45
CA ASN A 32 -23.36 3.25 -3.84
C ASN A 32 -23.80 4.44 -4.69
N GLN A 33 -22.91 4.97 -5.52
CA GLN A 33 -23.28 6.02 -6.47
C GLN A 33 -23.95 5.40 -7.72
N PRO A 34 -24.95 6.05 -8.31
CA PRO A 34 -25.55 5.57 -9.56
C PRO A 34 -24.50 5.42 -10.66
N GLY A 35 -24.54 4.30 -11.38
CA GLY A 35 -23.58 4.02 -12.46
C GLY A 35 -22.25 3.41 -12.01
N GLU A 36 -21.97 3.39 -10.71
CA GLU A 36 -20.81 2.74 -10.12
C GLU A 36 -21.09 1.25 -9.80
N PRO A 37 -20.07 0.39 -9.78
CA PRO A 37 -20.23 -1.01 -9.42
C PRO A 37 -20.68 -1.14 -7.96
N GLY A 38 -21.83 -1.76 -7.73
CA GLY A 38 -22.47 -1.77 -6.42
C GLY A 38 -21.92 -2.83 -5.46
N PHE A 39 -21.18 -2.41 -4.43
CA PHE A 39 -20.70 -3.27 -3.34
C PHE A 39 -21.14 -2.74 -1.96
N PRO A 40 -21.45 -3.61 -0.98
CA PRO A 40 -21.43 -3.23 0.42
C PRO A 40 -20.04 -2.71 0.82
N ILE A 41 -19.91 -1.40 0.99
CA ILE A 41 -18.71 -0.74 1.51
C ILE A 41 -19.02 -0.12 2.86
N TYR A 42 -18.18 -0.38 3.85
CA TYR A 42 -18.27 0.15 5.21
C TYR A 42 -16.99 0.89 5.59
N VAL A 43 -17.14 1.87 6.47
CA VAL A 43 -16.04 2.61 7.09
C VAL A 43 -16.15 2.50 8.60
N ALA A 44 -15.06 2.10 9.24
CA ALA A 44 -14.91 2.07 10.69
C ALA A 44 -14.18 3.33 11.15
N GLN A 45 -14.85 4.15 11.94
CA GLN A 45 -14.34 5.43 12.42
C GLN A 45 -13.57 5.23 13.73
N ILE A 46 -12.27 5.52 13.74
CA ILE A 46 -11.46 5.51 14.97
C ILE A 46 -11.68 6.81 15.76
N GLY A 47 -11.91 7.91 15.06
CA GLY A 47 -12.05 9.23 15.65
C GLY A 47 -10.75 10.02 15.70
N ASP A 48 -10.56 10.81 16.76
CA ASP A 48 -9.40 11.69 16.91
C ASP A 48 -8.40 11.12 17.92
N LEU A 49 -7.23 10.70 17.44
CA LEU A 49 -6.16 10.17 18.28
C LEU A 49 -5.25 11.26 18.86
N SER A 50 -5.34 12.51 18.40
CA SER A 50 -4.48 13.61 18.87
C SER A 50 -4.56 13.90 20.38
N PRO A 51 -5.69 13.67 21.09
CA PRO A 51 -5.72 13.83 22.55
C PRO A 51 -4.95 12.76 23.32
N VAL A 52 -4.79 11.56 22.74
CA VAL A 52 -4.24 10.37 23.42
C VAL A 52 -2.86 9.95 22.91
N SER A 53 -2.44 10.42 21.73
CA SER A 53 -1.11 10.17 21.17
C SER A 53 -0.36 11.50 20.92
N PRO A 54 0.70 11.80 21.71
CA PRO A 54 1.52 12.99 21.52
C PRO A 54 2.14 13.08 20.12
N ASN A 55 2.56 11.94 19.57
CA ASN A 55 3.15 11.85 18.23
C ASN A 55 2.13 12.21 17.14
N VAL A 56 0.91 11.67 17.24
CA VAL A 56 -0.20 12.05 16.36
C VAL A 56 -0.45 13.54 16.44
N ARG A 57 -0.63 14.10 17.65
CA ARG A 57 -0.88 15.53 17.85
C ARG A 57 0.21 16.41 17.22
N GLU A 58 1.46 16.02 17.36
CA GLU A 58 2.57 16.77 16.78
C GLU A 58 2.59 16.67 15.26
N SER A 59 2.46 15.45 14.72
CA SER A 59 2.46 15.20 13.27
C SER A 59 1.31 15.94 12.56
N THR A 60 0.15 16.05 13.20
CA THR A 60 -1.01 16.78 12.68
C THR A 60 -1.00 18.27 13.03
N ARG A 61 0.00 18.75 13.77
CA ARG A 61 0.08 20.13 14.29
C ARG A 61 -1.16 20.54 15.09
N GLY A 62 -1.72 19.59 15.86
CA GLY A 62 -2.96 19.77 16.63
C GLY A 62 -4.24 19.65 15.80
N GLY A 63 -4.14 19.30 14.51
CA GLY A 63 -5.29 18.96 13.67
C GLY A 63 -5.89 17.61 14.06
N SER A 64 -7.19 17.46 13.80
CA SER A 64 -7.92 16.22 14.08
C SER A 64 -7.56 15.12 13.08
N THR A 65 -7.45 13.87 13.55
CA THR A 65 -7.28 12.70 12.67
C THR A 65 -8.60 12.12 12.15
N ARG A 66 -9.75 12.67 12.56
CA ARG A 66 -11.07 12.13 12.17
C ARG A 66 -11.19 12.06 10.64
N GLY A 67 -11.52 10.88 10.11
CA GLY A 67 -11.63 10.65 8.67
C GLY A 67 -10.30 10.38 7.95
N GLY A 68 -9.15 10.55 8.61
CA GLY A 68 -7.82 10.33 8.04
C GLY A 68 -7.19 8.98 8.38
N ILE A 69 -7.66 8.33 9.44
CA ILE A 69 -7.13 7.05 9.96
C ILE A 69 -8.20 5.95 10.00
N ASP A 70 -9.37 6.19 9.41
CA ASP A 70 -10.47 5.23 9.43
C ASP A 70 -10.12 3.98 8.61
N GLY A 71 -10.73 2.84 8.96
CA GLY A 71 -10.62 1.60 8.19
C GLY A 71 -11.75 1.48 7.17
N ALA A 72 -11.48 0.92 6.00
CA ALA A 72 -12.49 0.67 4.96
C ALA A 72 -12.64 -0.83 4.71
N GLY A 73 -13.84 -1.25 4.30
CA GLY A 73 -14.12 -2.67 4.12
C GLY A 73 -15.20 -2.88 3.08
N GLY A 74 -14.84 -3.57 2.01
CA GLY A 74 -15.78 -4.02 0.99
C GLY A 74 -15.95 -5.53 1.03
N ALA A 75 -17.10 -6.04 0.63
CA ALA A 75 -17.31 -7.44 0.26
C ALA A 75 -18.63 -7.58 -0.50
N LEU A 76 -18.90 -8.75 -1.10
CA LEU A 76 -20.24 -9.07 -1.61
C LEU A 76 -21.28 -9.20 -0.50
N ASP A 77 -20.84 -9.68 0.67
CA ASP A 77 -21.65 -9.84 1.87
C ASP A 77 -21.47 -8.64 2.82
N PRO A 78 -22.56 -7.94 3.22
CA PRO A 78 -22.46 -6.77 4.10
C PRO A 78 -21.85 -7.03 5.47
N GLU A 79 -22.10 -8.20 6.07
CA GLU A 79 -21.56 -8.54 7.38
C GLU A 79 -20.04 -8.71 7.31
N LYS A 80 -19.56 -9.42 6.30
CA LYS A 80 -18.13 -9.54 5.99
C LYS A 80 -17.49 -8.18 5.71
N ALA A 81 -18.15 -7.31 4.93
CA ALA A 81 -17.64 -5.97 4.63
C ALA A 81 -17.44 -5.12 5.90
N SER A 82 -18.44 -5.12 6.79
CA SER A 82 -18.39 -4.44 8.10
C SER A 82 -17.25 -4.98 8.98
N ARG A 83 -17.02 -6.30 8.98
CA ARG A 83 -15.93 -6.90 9.76
C ARG A 83 -14.55 -6.58 9.20
N LEU A 84 -14.42 -6.49 7.87
CA LEU A 84 -13.16 -6.11 7.21
C LEU A 84 -12.76 -4.66 7.54
N CYS A 85 -13.72 -3.72 7.57
CA CYS A 85 -13.38 -2.33 7.91
C CYS A 85 -12.89 -2.19 9.35
N LEU A 86 -13.42 -3.00 10.27
CA LEU A 86 -12.94 -3.06 11.66
C LEU A 86 -11.50 -3.59 11.76
N ALA A 87 -11.14 -4.59 10.96
CA ALA A 87 -9.76 -5.08 10.91
C ALA A 87 -8.80 -3.99 10.42
N GLU A 88 -9.11 -3.30 9.31
CA GLU A 88 -8.26 -2.21 8.83
C GLU A 88 -8.16 -1.06 9.86
N ALA A 89 -9.24 -0.74 10.58
CA ALA A 89 -9.21 0.27 11.63
C ALA A 89 -8.24 -0.11 12.78
N ILE A 90 -8.16 -1.38 13.16
CA ILE A 90 -7.21 -1.84 14.20
C ILE A 90 -5.77 -1.72 13.71
N GLU A 91 -5.52 -2.04 12.44
CA GLU A 91 -4.20 -1.89 11.84
C GLU A 91 -3.75 -0.43 11.83
N ARG A 92 -4.63 0.48 11.37
CA ARG A 92 -4.40 1.93 11.37
C ARG A 92 -4.15 2.45 12.77
N TYR A 93 -4.98 2.03 13.73
CA TYR A 93 -4.83 2.36 15.15
C TYR A 93 -3.46 1.95 15.66
N ALA A 94 -3.11 0.67 15.54
CA ALA A 94 -1.87 0.11 16.07
C ALA A 94 -0.62 0.79 15.47
N SER A 95 -0.69 1.18 14.21
CA SER A 95 0.39 1.89 13.51
C SER A 95 0.68 3.29 14.06
N CYS A 96 -0.19 3.87 14.90
CA CYS A 96 -0.05 5.23 15.44
C CYS A 96 0.56 5.29 16.86
N PHE A 97 0.81 4.15 17.51
CA PHE A 97 1.33 4.08 18.88
C PHE A 97 2.80 3.64 18.89
N VAL A 98 3.68 4.62 19.00
CA VAL A 98 5.13 4.43 19.05
C VAL A 98 5.56 4.08 20.48
N PRO A 99 6.24 2.95 20.73
CA PRO A 99 6.82 2.62 22.03
C PRO A 99 8.15 3.38 22.22
N GLU A 100 8.08 4.67 22.57
CA GLU A 100 9.26 5.55 22.68
C GLU A 100 10.33 5.02 23.65
N ASP A 101 9.94 4.22 24.66
CA ASP A 101 10.83 3.58 25.62
C ASP A 101 11.61 2.37 25.06
N GLN A 102 11.19 1.85 23.90
CA GLN A 102 11.84 0.74 23.19
C GLN A 102 12.70 1.20 22.01
N LEU A 103 12.71 2.51 21.71
CA LEU A 103 13.55 3.08 20.66
C LEU A 103 14.96 3.34 21.18
N ILE A 104 15.96 3.08 20.32
CA ILE A 104 17.36 3.45 20.59
C ILE A 104 17.79 4.57 19.66
N TRP A 105 18.69 5.43 20.13
CA TRP A 105 19.38 6.40 19.29
C TRP A 105 20.74 5.84 18.89
N ALA A 106 21.00 5.78 17.59
CA ALA A 106 22.28 5.35 17.03
C ALA A 106 22.42 5.90 15.61
N THR A 107 23.65 5.95 15.11
CA THR A 107 23.93 6.15 13.69
C THR A 107 23.84 4.80 12.95
N SER A 108 23.67 4.82 11.63
CA SER A 108 23.71 3.59 10.83
C SER A 108 25.09 2.93 10.91
N ASP A 109 26.15 3.74 10.91
CA ASP A 109 27.53 3.24 10.93
C ASP A 109 27.89 2.60 12.29
N GLU A 110 27.36 3.11 13.41
CA GLU A 110 27.54 2.51 14.74
C GLU A 110 26.84 1.15 14.86
N LEU A 111 25.65 1.00 14.27
CA LEU A 111 24.92 -0.27 14.32
C LEU A 111 25.56 -1.36 13.44
N GLY A 112 26.23 -0.96 12.35
CA GLY A 112 26.85 -1.89 11.41
C GLY A 112 25.89 -3.02 11.01
N ASP A 113 26.33 -4.27 11.16
CA ASP A 113 25.51 -5.44 10.81
C ASP A 113 24.29 -5.64 11.72
N GLU A 114 24.22 -5.02 12.89
CA GLU A 114 23.04 -5.11 13.76
C GLU A 114 21.86 -4.28 13.22
N GLY A 115 22.12 -3.27 12.40
CA GLY A 115 21.11 -2.45 11.73
C GLY A 115 20.94 -2.79 10.24
N ILE A 116 19.82 -2.38 9.66
CA ILE A 116 19.72 -2.26 8.21
C ILE A 116 20.46 -0.98 7.81
N ASP A 117 21.42 -1.14 6.90
CA ASP A 117 22.14 -0.02 6.30
C ASP A 117 21.16 0.95 5.62
N LEU A 118 21.18 2.22 6.04
CA LEU A 118 20.28 3.24 5.49
C LEU A 118 20.42 3.43 3.98
N ARG A 119 21.58 3.12 3.40
CA ARG A 119 21.81 3.25 1.94
C ARG A 119 20.95 2.29 1.13
N ARG A 120 20.44 1.24 1.77
CA ARG A 120 19.53 0.25 1.16
C ARG A 120 18.10 0.75 1.05
N PHE A 121 17.74 1.79 1.80
CA PHE A 121 16.42 2.40 1.72
C PHE A 121 16.28 3.30 0.48
N PRO A 122 15.04 3.60 0.06
CA PRO A 122 14.77 4.52 -1.04
C PRO A 122 15.41 5.91 -0.84
N GLN A 123 16.04 6.43 -1.88
CA GLN A 123 16.75 7.71 -1.84
C GLN A 123 16.20 8.69 -2.89
N CYS A 124 15.96 9.93 -2.47
CA CYS A 124 15.68 11.04 -3.38
C CYS A 124 16.95 11.39 -4.19
N SER A 125 16.77 11.79 -5.44
CA SER A 125 17.90 12.25 -6.27
C SER A 125 18.43 13.61 -5.81
N GLU A 126 19.62 13.98 -6.29
CA GLU A 126 20.19 15.30 -6.02
C GLU A 126 19.25 16.43 -6.48
N ALA A 127 18.55 16.25 -7.60
CA ALA A 127 17.59 17.22 -8.11
C ALA A 127 16.35 17.35 -7.21
N GLU A 128 15.85 16.23 -6.68
CA GLU A 128 14.74 16.22 -5.72
C GLU A 128 15.12 16.88 -4.39
N LEU A 129 16.32 16.62 -3.88
CA LEU A 129 16.83 17.21 -2.64
C LEU A 129 17.14 18.70 -2.79
N ALA A 130 17.60 19.13 -3.97
CA ALA A 130 17.86 20.55 -4.25
C ALA A 130 16.59 21.38 -4.50
N HIS A 131 15.42 20.73 -4.69
CA HIS A 131 14.18 21.43 -4.94
C HIS A 131 13.77 22.31 -3.73
N PRO A 132 13.42 23.60 -3.91
CA PRO A 132 13.15 24.52 -2.79
C PRO A 132 11.99 24.11 -1.87
N ARG A 133 11.07 23.28 -2.36
CA ARG A 133 9.94 22.71 -1.59
C ARG A 133 10.17 21.25 -1.16
N SER A 134 11.39 20.74 -1.29
CA SER A 134 11.70 19.40 -0.80
C SER A 134 11.55 19.36 0.71
N ILE A 135 10.85 18.33 1.21
CA ILE A 135 10.71 18.08 2.65
C ILE A 135 11.64 16.96 3.12
N HIS A 136 12.27 16.26 2.16
CA HIS A 136 13.16 15.15 2.39
C HIS A 136 14.58 15.64 2.71
N ALA A 137 15.31 14.81 3.42
CA ALA A 137 16.75 14.96 3.64
C ALA A 137 17.51 13.81 2.98
N PRO A 138 18.79 13.99 2.61
CA PRO A 138 19.61 12.89 2.14
C PRO A 138 19.74 11.81 3.22
N VAL A 139 20.00 10.57 2.78
CA VAL A 139 20.47 9.52 3.68
C VAL A 139 21.84 9.91 4.24
N ASP A 140 21.96 9.92 5.57
CA ASP A 140 23.20 10.18 6.29
C ASP A 140 23.45 9.05 7.29
N THR A 141 24.44 8.20 6.99
CA THR A 141 24.78 7.03 7.82
C THR A 141 25.50 7.40 9.12
N THR A 142 26.00 8.64 9.22
CA THR A 142 26.78 9.15 10.34
C THR A 142 25.95 9.99 11.32
N ALA A 143 24.72 10.34 10.96
CA ALA A 143 23.82 11.10 11.80
C ALA A 143 22.94 10.18 12.67
N PRO A 144 22.74 10.52 13.96
CA PRO A 144 21.91 9.71 14.83
C PRO A 144 20.42 9.87 14.49
N LEU A 145 19.71 8.74 14.48
CA LEU A 145 18.25 8.67 14.39
C LEU A 145 17.70 7.58 15.33
N ARG A 146 16.38 7.46 15.43
CA ARG A 146 15.74 6.44 16.25
C ARG A 146 15.58 5.13 15.49
N TRP A 147 15.92 4.04 16.16
CA TRP A 147 15.80 2.68 15.65
C TRP A 147 14.91 1.85 16.55
N THR A 148 14.24 0.87 15.95
CA THR A 148 13.52 -0.18 16.66
C THR A 148 13.99 -1.56 16.21
N ARG A 149 13.73 -2.57 17.04
CA ARG A 149 14.09 -3.94 16.76
C ARG A 149 13.00 -4.63 15.94
N GLY A 150 13.38 -5.18 14.80
CA GLY A 150 12.58 -6.11 14.00
C GLY A 150 13.23 -7.48 13.91
N TRP A 151 12.61 -8.35 13.12
CA TRP A 151 13.11 -9.67 12.76
C TRP A 151 13.33 -9.74 11.25
N SER A 152 14.57 -9.98 10.83
CA SER A 152 14.88 -10.27 9.43
C SER A 152 14.52 -11.71 9.12
N LEU A 153 13.53 -11.92 8.25
CA LEU A 153 13.13 -13.25 7.79
C LEU A 153 14.17 -13.82 6.82
N THR A 154 14.77 -12.98 5.98
CA THR A 154 15.84 -13.38 5.06
C THR A 154 17.10 -13.81 5.82
N ARG A 155 17.53 -13.05 6.82
CA ARG A 155 18.74 -13.36 7.61
C ARG A 155 18.49 -14.22 8.84
N SER A 156 17.23 -14.53 9.14
CA SER A 156 16.81 -15.29 10.33
C SER A 156 17.42 -14.77 11.65
N ARG A 157 17.47 -13.44 11.82
CA ARG A 157 18.02 -12.82 13.03
C ARG A 157 17.35 -11.49 13.36
N PRO A 158 17.41 -11.04 14.64
CA PRO A 158 17.01 -9.68 14.98
C PRO A 158 17.87 -8.65 14.25
N VAL A 159 17.25 -7.53 13.91
CA VAL A 159 17.91 -6.39 13.26
C VAL A 159 17.25 -5.09 13.70
N TYR A 160 18.00 -4.00 13.73
CA TYR A 160 17.47 -2.65 13.92
C TYR A 160 17.02 -2.04 12.58
N VAL A 161 15.82 -1.46 12.57
CA VAL A 161 15.28 -0.67 11.45
C VAL A 161 14.90 0.73 11.92
N PRO A 162 14.95 1.75 11.03
CA PRO A 162 14.57 3.11 11.39
C PRO A 162 13.13 3.15 11.93
N ALA A 163 12.92 3.84 13.05
CA ALA A 163 11.58 4.01 13.62
C ALA A 163 10.65 4.75 12.65
N VAL A 164 11.21 5.66 11.84
CA VAL A 164 10.48 6.48 10.86
C VAL A 164 9.87 5.66 9.73
N SER A 165 10.43 4.48 9.43
CA SER A 165 9.89 3.56 8.42
C SER A 165 8.89 2.56 9.01
N THR A 166 8.62 2.65 10.32
CA THR A 166 7.85 1.63 11.06
C THR A 166 6.46 2.10 11.48
N TRP A 167 6.34 3.30 12.06
CA TRP A 167 5.07 3.81 12.59
C TRP A 167 4.51 4.97 11.78
N LEU A 168 3.19 5.02 11.64
CA LEU A 168 2.50 6.22 11.17
C LEU A 168 2.58 7.32 12.22
N HIS A 169 2.51 8.57 11.74
CA HIS A 169 2.48 9.75 12.61
C HIS A 169 3.67 9.91 13.57
N ILE A 170 4.77 9.18 13.35
CA ILE A 170 6.01 9.43 14.07
C ILE A 170 6.65 10.72 13.55
N PRO A 171 6.79 11.78 14.38
CA PRO A 171 7.40 13.03 13.93
C PRO A 171 8.92 12.86 13.84
N ALA A 172 9.52 13.39 12.77
CA ALA A 172 10.97 13.45 12.63
C ALA A 172 11.58 14.39 13.68
N ARG A 173 12.52 13.87 14.47
CA ARG A 173 13.25 14.58 15.54
C ARG A 173 14.56 15.18 15.03
N THR A 174 15.14 14.60 13.98
CA THR A 174 16.35 15.10 13.31
C THR A 174 16.14 15.16 11.80
N PRO A 175 16.99 15.90 11.05
CA PRO A 175 16.99 15.83 9.59
C PRO A 175 17.23 14.40 9.06
N ALA A 176 18.06 13.60 9.74
CA ALA A 176 18.36 12.21 9.36
C ALA A 176 17.13 11.29 9.43
N GLU A 177 16.03 11.72 10.04
CA GLU A 177 14.74 11.01 10.07
C GLU A 177 13.81 11.39 8.90
N ARG A 178 14.24 12.29 8.00
CA ARG A 178 13.44 12.79 6.86
C ARG A 178 13.85 12.19 5.52
N PHE A 179 14.65 11.13 5.50
CA PHE A 179 14.99 10.43 4.25
C PHE A 179 13.79 9.70 3.64
N THR A 180 12.77 9.41 4.44
CA THR A 180 11.52 8.77 4.02
C THR A 180 10.32 9.40 4.73
N MET A 181 9.13 9.11 4.22
CA MET A 181 7.87 9.56 4.80
C MET A 181 7.12 8.38 5.42
N PRO A 182 6.60 8.52 6.66
CA PRO A 182 5.79 7.49 7.26
C PRO A 182 4.46 7.32 6.52
N ILE A 183 4.31 6.19 5.82
CA ILE A 183 3.08 5.74 5.16
C ILE A 183 2.74 4.32 5.62
N SER A 184 1.50 3.87 5.40
CA SER A 184 0.99 2.59 5.93
C SER A 184 1.51 1.36 5.19
N THR A 185 2.22 1.52 4.08
CA THR A 185 2.72 0.41 3.25
C THR A 185 3.43 -0.69 4.03
N GLY A 186 2.87 -1.91 3.99
CA GLY A 186 3.41 -3.06 4.71
C GLY A 186 2.85 -3.21 6.12
N CYS A 187 1.96 -2.32 6.56
CA CYS A 187 1.13 -2.57 7.73
C CYS A 187 0.08 -3.64 7.37
N ALA A 188 -0.14 -4.58 8.28
CA ALA A 188 -1.14 -5.61 8.07
C ALA A 188 -1.62 -6.16 9.41
N THR A 189 -2.91 -6.51 9.47
CA THR A 189 -3.48 -7.23 10.61
C THR A 189 -4.04 -8.59 10.21
N HIS A 190 -3.89 -9.57 11.10
CA HIS A 190 -4.58 -10.86 11.02
C HIS A 190 -4.56 -11.57 12.37
N THR A 191 -5.41 -12.58 12.55
CA THR A 191 -5.34 -13.49 13.71
C THR A 191 -4.16 -14.48 13.66
N SER A 192 -3.44 -14.52 12.53
CA SER A 192 -2.29 -15.38 12.27
C SER A 192 -1.10 -14.49 11.92
N LEU A 193 0.03 -14.67 12.59
CA LEU A 193 1.22 -13.86 12.33
C LEU A 193 1.71 -14.05 10.89
N ALA A 194 1.81 -15.29 10.41
CA ALA A 194 2.25 -15.58 9.05
C ALA A 194 1.34 -14.91 8.00
N GLN A 195 0.02 -14.96 8.19
CA GLN A 195 -0.91 -14.32 7.27
C GLN A 195 -0.84 -12.79 7.33
N ALA A 196 -0.63 -12.20 8.50
CA ALA A 196 -0.38 -10.76 8.62
C ALA A 196 0.89 -10.36 7.86
N VAL A 197 1.96 -11.15 7.96
CA VAL A 197 3.20 -10.88 7.20
C VAL A 197 3.00 -11.08 5.69
N ILE A 198 2.29 -12.11 5.24
CA ILE A 198 1.94 -12.31 3.82
C ILE A 198 1.18 -11.10 3.27
N ASN A 199 0.18 -10.59 4.02
CA ASN A 199 -0.60 -9.44 3.61
C ASN A 199 0.29 -8.18 3.51
N GLY A 200 1.16 -7.95 4.51
CA GLY A 200 2.10 -6.83 4.50
C GLY A 200 3.11 -6.92 3.35
N LEU A 201 3.68 -8.10 3.10
CA LEU A 201 4.57 -8.34 1.95
C LEU A 201 3.86 -8.12 0.62
N SER A 202 2.63 -8.61 0.48
CA SER A 202 1.83 -8.41 -0.73
C SER A 202 1.63 -6.93 -1.00
N GLU A 203 1.33 -6.13 0.03
CA GLU A 203 1.19 -4.69 -0.10
C GLU A 203 2.51 -4.01 -0.48
N VAL A 204 3.64 -4.40 0.12
CA VAL A 204 4.96 -3.83 -0.24
C VAL A 204 5.29 -4.10 -1.71
N ILE A 205 5.06 -5.32 -2.19
CA ILE A 205 5.27 -5.71 -3.61
C ILE A 205 4.29 -4.96 -4.53
N GLU A 206 3.05 -4.74 -4.09
CA GLU A 206 2.06 -3.95 -4.81
C GLU A 206 2.51 -2.50 -5.00
N ARG A 207 3.03 -1.85 -3.95
CA ARG A 207 3.55 -0.47 -4.03
C ARG A 207 4.77 -0.36 -4.93
N ASP A 208 5.64 -1.36 -4.88
CA ASP A 208 6.78 -1.47 -5.78
C ASP A 208 6.35 -1.50 -7.25
N SER A 209 5.41 -2.39 -7.58
CA SER A 209 4.85 -2.49 -8.93
C SER A 209 4.16 -1.18 -9.35
N ILE A 210 3.37 -0.53 -8.47
CA ILE A 210 2.74 0.77 -8.75
C ILE A 210 3.79 1.84 -9.11
N ALA A 211 4.86 1.93 -8.32
CA ALA A 211 5.90 2.93 -8.52
C ALA A 211 6.66 2.68 -9.83
N LEU A 212 7.10 1.44 -10.08
CA LEU A 212 7.80 1.05 -11.31
C LEU A 212 6.92 1.28 -12.56
N THR A 213 5.67 0.84 -12.52
CA THR A 213 4.70 1.02 -13.60
C THR A 213 4.60 2.47 -14.02
N TRP A 214 4.40 3.37 -13.04
CA TRP A 214 4.14 4.78 -13.31
C TRP A 214 5.40 5.54 -13.71
N LEU A 215 6.48 5.40 -12.94
CA LEU A 215 7.70 6.20 -13.13
C LEU A 215 8.44 5.80 -14.42
N GLN A 216 8.49 4.50 -14.74
CA GLN A 216 9.12 4.01 -15.97
C GLN A 216 8.15 3.91 -17.16
N ARG A 217 6.86 4.18 -16.96
CA ARG A 217 5.81 4.03 -17.98
C ARG A 217 5.86 2.63 -18.62
N LEU A 218 5.92 1.59 -17.78
CA LEU A 218 6.09 0.21 -18.24
C LEU A 218 4.86 -0.25 -19.04
N PRO A 219 5.02 -0.69 -20.31
CA PRO A 219 3.92 -1.08 -21.17
C PRO A 219 3.52 -2.53 -20.89
N TRP A 220 2.91 -2.76 -19.72
CA TRP A 220 2.51 -4.09 -19.30
C TRP A 220 1.58 -4.78 -20.31
N PRO A 221 1.66 -6.12 -20.45
CA PRO A 221 0.71 -6.86 -21.26
C PRO A 221 -0.69 -6.74 -20.67
N GLN A 222 -1.68 -6.53 -21.52
CA GLN A 222 -3.08 -6.52 -21.12
C GLN A 222 -3.49 -7.93 -20.64
N LEU A 223 -4.08 -8.02 -19.46
CA LEU A 223 -4.56 -9.26 -18.88
C LEU A 223 -5.95 -9.57 -19.41
N ASP A 224 -6.08 -10.69 -20.11
CA ASP A 224 -7.34 -11.26 -20.54
C ASP A 224 -7.92 -12.16 -19.45
N ILE A 225 -9.15 -11.84 -19.01
CA ILE A 225 -9.86 -12.59 -17.98
C ILE A 225 -10.65 -13.71 -18.68
N ASP A 226 -9.93 -14.76 -19.06
CA ASP A 226 -10.44 -15.89 -19.87
C ASP A 226 -10.95 -17.08 -19.03
N VAL A 227 -11.02 -16.92 -17.71
CA VAL A 227 -11.43 -17.95 -16.76
C VAL A 227 -12.91 -17.79 -16.38
N ASP A 228 -13.61 -18.93 -16.31
CA ASP A 228 -14.96 -19.03 -15.74
C ASP A 228 -14.85 -19.59 -14.30
N ASP A 229 -14.55 -18.71 -13.34
CA ASP A 229 -14.40 -19.05 -11.92
C ASP A 229 -15.57 -18.46 -11.11
N GLU A 230 -16.31 -19.34 -10.42
CA GLU A 230 -17.47 -18.98 -9.59
C GLU A 230 -17.13 -17.95 -8.49
N ARG A 231 -15.86 -17.87 -8.06
CA ARG A 231 -15.38 -16.89 -7.08
C ARG A 231 -15.28 -15.49 -7.67
N LEU A 232 -15.03 -15.38 -8.98
CA LEU A 232 -14.82 -14.11 -9.70
C LEU A 232 -16.08 -13.62 -10.41
N ALA A 233 -16.92 -14.52 -10.91
CA ALA A 233 -18.12 -14.19 -11.67
C ALA A 233 -19.03 -13.14 -11.00
N PRO A 234 -19.30 -13.17 -9.68
CA PRO A 234 -20.14 -12.16 -9.04
C PRO A 234 -19.53 -10.75 -9.05
N PHE A 235 -18.20 -10.62 -9.04
CA PHE A 235 -17.52 -9.32 -9.09
C PHE A 235 -17.58 -8.74 -10.51
N LEU A 236 -17.31 -9.58 -11.53
CA LEU A 236 -17.42 -9.19 -12.93
C LEU A 236 -18.83 -8.72 -13.29
N GLU A 237 -19.86 -9.39 -12.77
CA GLU A 237 -21.25 -9.03 -13.04
C GLU A 237 -21.61 -7.62 -12.53
N ARG A 238 -21.06 -7.21 -11.38
CA ARG A 238 -21.24 -5.84 -10.85
C ARG A 238 -20.65 -4.78 -11.78
N TYR A 239 -19.54 -5.09 -12.44
CA TYR A 239 -18.91 -4.16 -13.38
C TYR A 239 -19.59 -4.14 -14.75
N ARG A 240 -20.04 -5.30 -15.26
CA ARG A 240 -20.81 -5.39 -16.52
C ARG A 240 -22.07 -4.53 -16.52
N THR A 241 -22.65 -4.33 -15.34
CA THR A 241 -23.87 -3.53 -15.13
C THR A 241 -23.59 -2.09 -14.70
N SER A 242 -22.32 -1.70 -14.60
CA SER A 242 -21.87 -0.34 -14.28
C SER A 242 -21.48 0.44 -15.54
N HIS A 243 -21.11 1.71 -15.39
CA HIS A 243 -20.51 2.53 -16.44
C HIS A 243 -18.97 2.47 -16.45
N VAL A 244 -18.36 1.70 -15.55
CA VAL A 244 -16.91 1.61 -15.40
C VAL A 244 -16.36 0.53 -16.33
N GLN A 245 -15.42 0.93 -17.19
CA GLN A 245 -14.67 0.02 -18.05
C GLN A 245 -13.30 -0.25 -17.44
N THR A 246 -13.09 -1.45 -16.91
CA THR A 246 -11.81 -1.86 -16.33
C THR A 246 -10.92 -2.53 -17.37
N ARG A 247 -9.70 -2.02 -17.54
CA ARG A 247 -8.63 -2.71 -18.28
C ARG A 247 -7.59 -3.22 -17.30
N PHE A 248 -7.33 -4.53 -17.35
CA PHE A 248 -6.33 -5.19 -16.50
C PHE A 248 -5.01 -5.37 -17.24
N TYR A 249 -3.93 -5.40 -16.47
CA TYR A 249 -2.57 -5.62 -16.94
C TYR A 249 -1.85 -6.55 -15.97
N ASP A 250 -1.00 -7.42 -16.52
CA ASP A 250 -0.07 -8.18 -15.70
C ASP A 250 1.16 -7.34 -15.40
N ALA A 251 1.19 -6.82 -14.18
CA ALA A 251 2.24 -5.96 -13.64
C ALA A 251 3.12 -6.73 -12.64
N THR A 252 3.19 -8.06 -12.80
CA THR A 252 4.08 -8.93 -12.03
C THR A 252 5.54 -8.52 -12.29
N THR A 253 6.23 -8.12 -11.23
CA THR A 253 7.63 -7.69 -11.33
C THR A 253 8.60 -8.88 -11.32
N ASP A 254 9.90 -8.58 -11.36
CA ASP A 254 11.00 -9.53 -11.15
C ASP A 254 10.94 -10.28 -9.80
N VAL A 255 10.15 -9.79 -8.83
CA VAL A 255 9.82 -10.53 -7.59
C VAL A 255 9.06 -11.83 -7.91
N GLY A 256 8.28 -11.88 -8.99
CA GLY A 256 7.60 -13.11 -9.43
C GLY A 256 6.42 -13.55 -8.57
N VAL A 257 5.82 -12.64 -7.81
CA VAL A 257 4.51 -12.83 -7.16
C VAL A 257 3.44 -12.19 -8.05
N PRO A 258 2.30 -12.86 -8.34
CA PRO A 258 1.28 -12.32 -9.22
C PRO A 258 0.81 -10.94 -8.74
N THR A 259 1.00 -9.94 -9.60
CA THR A 259 0.59 -8.56 -9.35
C THR A 259 -0.15 -8.04 -10.57
N PHE A 260 -1.35 -7.52 -10.36
CA PHE A 260 -2.19 -6.99 -11.42
C PHE A 260 -2.42 -5.51 -11.23
N TYR A 261 -2.38 -4.78 -12.33
CA TYR A 261 -2.66 -3.35 -12.38
C TYR A 261 -3.91 -3.14 -13.22
N SER A 262 -4.76 -2.17 -12.86
CA SER A 262 -5.91 -1.81 -13.69
C SER A 262 -6.00 -0.32 -13.93
N VAL A 263 -6.57 0.02 -15.07
CA VAL A 263 -7.05 1.37 -15.38
C VAL A 263 -8.55 1.25 -15.59
N ASP A 264 -9.30 1.79 -14.63
CA ASP A 264 -10.74 1.94 -14.71
C ASP A 264 -11.06 3.25 -15.41
N VAL A 265 -11.85 3.19 -16.48
CA VAL A 265 -12.18 4.33 -17.32
C VAL A 265 -13.68 4.59 -17.29
N THR A 266 -14.06 5.84 -17.09
CA THR A 266 -15.45 6.33 -17.10
C THR A 266 -15.49 7.69 -17.79
N PRO A 267 -15.41 7.74 -19.13
CA PRO A 267 -15.24 8.99 -19.88
C PRO A 267 -16.36 10.02 -19.64
N GLU A 268 -17.56 9.55 -19.29
CA GLU A 268 -18.73 10.37 -19.03
C GLU A 268 -18.74 11.00 -17.62
N ASN A 269 -17.84 10.58 -16.74
CA ASN A 269 -17.72 11.13 -15.39
C ASN A 269 -16.81 12.36 -15.40
N GLU A 270 -17.40 13.55 -15.20
CA GLU A 270 -16.67 14.82 -15.22
C GLU A 270 -15.71 15.01 -14.03
N VAL A 271 -15.84 14.21 -12.96
CA VAL A 271 -15.01 14.29 -11.75
C VAL A 271 -13.89 13.26 -11.77
N LEU A 272 -14.19 12.03 -12.17
CA LEU A 272 -13.27 10.90 -12.15
C LEU A 272 -13.36 10.11 -13.47
N GLY A 273 -12.62 10.60 -14.47
CA GLY A 273 -12.55 9.97 -15.79
C GLY A 273 -11.76 8.66 -15.78
N GLN A 274 -10.79 8.54 -14.87
CA GLN A 274 -10.02 7.32 -14.70
C GLN A 274 -9.50 7.13 -13.27
N LEU A 275 -9.33 5.88 -12.88
CA LEU A 275 -8.75 5.45 -11.61
C LEU A 275 -7.82 4.27 -11.86
N VAL A 276 -6.71 4.20 -11.13
CA VAL A 276 -5.84 3.03 -11.14
C VAL A 276 -5.99 2.21 -9.88
N MET A 277 -5.91 0.89 -10.03
CA MET A 277 -5.79 -0.05 -8.91
C MET A 277 -4.60 -0.96 -9.14
N CYS A 278 -4.10 -1.55 -8.07
CA CYS A 278 -3.11 -2.61 -8.12
C CYS A 278 -3.44 -3.62 -7.03
N ASN A 279 -3.20 -4.90 -7.28
CA ASN A 279 -3.21 -5.89 -6.21
C ASN A 279 -2.17 -6.97 -6.43
N THR A 280 -1.52 -7.38 -5.34
CA THR A 280 -0.62 -8.54 -5.30
C THR A 280 -1.23 -9.65 -4.46
N SER A 281 -1.27 -10.88 -4.98
CA SER A 281 -1.77 -12.05 -4.25
C SER A 281 -1.18 -13.34 -4.80
N LEU A 282 -1.02 -14.36 -3.95
CA LEU A 282 -0.63 -15.70 -4.35
C LEU A 282 -1.71 -16.43 -5.16
N ASP A 283 -2.97 -15.97 -5.11
CA ASP A 283 -4.07 -16.48 -5.95
C ASP A 283 -4.48 -15.42 -6.99
N PRO A 284 -4.14 -15.61 -8.27
CA PRO A 284 -4.46 -14.68 -9.33
C PRO A 284 -5.96 -14.33 -9.43
N VAL A 285 -6.84 -15.30 -9.22
CA VAL A 285 -8.30 -15.07 -9.30
C VAL A 285 -8.77 -14.19 -8.14
N ASP A 286 -8.25 -14.45 -6.93
CA ASP A 286 -8.55 -13.63 -5.75
C ASP A 286 -8.02 -12.20 -5.93
N SER A 287 -6.85 -12.04 -6.55
CA SER A 287 -6.24 -10.74 -6.86
C SER A 287 -7.16 -9.87 -7.72
N VAL A 288 -7.70 -10.43 -8.82
CA VAL A 288 -8.62 -9.70 -9.71
C VAL A 288 -9.93 -9.36 -8.99
N ALA A 289 -10.48 -10.30 -8.20
CA ALA A 289 -11.69 -10.06 -7.42
C ALA A 289 -11.50 -8.95 -6.37
N LYS A 290 -10.35 -8.92 -5.70
CA LYS A 290 -9.98 -7.87 -4.74
C LYS A 290 -9.85 -6.51 -5.41
N MET A 291 -9.18 -6.41 -6.56
CA MET A 291 -9.06 -5.15 -7.30
C MET A 291 -10.42 -4.56 -7.70
N LEU A 292 -11.33 -5.39 -8.23
CA LEU A 292 -12.68 -4.95 -8.60
C LEU A 292 -13.44 -4.41 -7.38
N ARG A 293 -13.30 -5.06 -6.22
CA ARG A 293 -13.92 -4.61 -4.98
C ARG A 293 -13.30 -3.31 -4.47
N GLU A 294 -11.98 -3.20 -4.49
CA GLU A 294 -11.25 -2.05 -3.96
C GLU A 294 -11.43 -0.82 -4.84
N SER A 295 -11.48 -0.99 -6.17
CA SER A 295 -11.88 0.09 -7.07
C SER A 295 -13.22 0.69 -6.65
N ALA A 296 -14.24 -0.13 -6.36
CA ALA A 296 -15.55 0.40 -5.97
C ALA A 296 -15.48 1.30 -4.73
N SER A 297 -14.70 0.93 -3.70
CA SER A 297 -14.47 1.79 -2.53
C SER A 297 -13.64 3.04 -2.86
N SER A 298 -12.58 2.90 -3.64
CA SER A 298 -11.69 4.00 -4.02
C SER A 298 -12.43 5.03 -4.87
N ARG A 299 -13.31 4.59 -5.78
CA ARG A 299 -14.16 5.48 -6.59
C ARG A 299 -15.11 6.33 -5.74
N ILE A 300 -15.67 5.79 -4.65
CA ILE A 300 -16.47 6.58 -3.70
C ILE A 300 -15.60 7.66 -3.05
N ALA A 301 -14.39 7.30 -2.60
CA ALA A 301 -13.47 8.22 -1.93
C ALA A 301 -12.94 9.33 -2.87
N MET A 302 -12.65 8.98 -4.13
CA MET A 302 -12.10 9.87 -5.16
C MET A 302 -13.12 10.84 -5.75
N GLN A 303 -14.40 10.46 -5.78
CA GLN A 303 -15.49 11.34 -6.22
C GLN A 303 -15.99 12.28 -5.11
N ALA A 304 -15.58 12.05 -3.86
CA ALA A 304 -15.86 12.99 -2.78
C ALA A 304 -15.07 14.28 -3.04
N SER A 305 -15.77 15.43 -3.02
CA SER A 305 -15.14 16.74 -3.22
C SER A 305 -14.07 17.00 -2.16
N ARG A 306 -12.83 17.19 -2.60
CA ARG A 306 -11.67 17.49 -1.76
C ARG A 306 -10.87 18.63 -2.39
N GLY A 307 -10.30 19.49 -1.54
CA GLY A 307 -9.33 20.47 -1.99
C GLY A 307 -8.04 19.79 -2.45
N ARG A 308 -7.45 20.31 -3.52
CA ARG A 308 -6.13 19.92 -4.01
C ARG A 308 -5.36 21.21 -4.36
N PRO A 309 -4.05 21.31 -4.07
CA PRO A 309 -3.24 22.43 -4.54
C PRO A 309 -3.24 22.54 -6.07
N ASP A 310 -3.03 23.74 -6.61
CA ASP A 310 -2.93 23.95 -8.07
C ASP A 310 -1.60 23.43 -8.62
N ASP A 311 -0.51 23.64 -7.87
CA ASP A 311 0.84 23.23 -8.25
C ASP A 311 1.14 21.81 -7.72
N VAL A 312 1.56 20.92 -8.63
CA VAL A 312 1.91 19.53 -8.33
C VAL A 312 3.02 19.41 -7.28
N ALA A 313 3.92 20.38 -7.20
CA ALA A 313 5.01 20.33 -6.22
C ALA A 313 4.58 20.69 -4.78
N ASP A 314 3.32 21.07 -4.57
CA ASP A 314 2.69 21.13 -3.24
C ASP A 314 1.90 19.86 -2.90
N PHE A 315 1.93 18.84 -3.76
CA PHE A 315 1.22 17.59 -3.51
C PHE A 315 1.90 16.82 -2.39
N THR A 316 1.12 16.45 -1.37
CA THR A 316 1.57 15.73 -0.17
C THR A 316 0.53 14.74 0.35
N SER A 317 -0.71 14.80 -0.16
CA SER A 317 -1.82 13.94 0.25
C SER A 317 -1.98 12.80 -0.73
N VAL A 318 -2.38 11.65 -0.21
CA VAL A 318 -2.76 10.45 -0.97
C VAL A 318 -3.74 10.72 -2.11
N PHE A 319 -4.64 11.70 -1.93
CA PHE A 319 -5.63 12.06 -2.94
C PHE A 319 -5.13 13.02 -4.02
N HIS A 320 -4.06 13.80 -3.78
CA HIS A 320 -3.71 14.89 -4.69
C HIS A 320 -3.30 14.38 -6.08
N GLY A 321 -2.38 13.41 -6.12
CA GLY A 321 -1.92 12.82 -7.38
C GLY A 321 -3.03 12.07 -8.10
N ALA A 322 -3.78 11.23 -7.37
CA ALA A 322 -4.90 10.47 -7.92
C ALA A 322 -6.04 11.35 -8.46
N SER A 323 -6.44 12.41 -7.74
CA SER A 323 -7.49 13.32 -8.22
C SER A 323 -7.02 14.12 -9.42
N TYR A 324 -5.77 14.59 -9.42
CA TYR A 324 -5.18 15.27 -10.56
C TYR A 324 -5.16 14.35 -11.77
N MET A 325 -4.60 13.15 -11.63
CA MET A 325 -4.47 12.17 -12.70
C MET A 325 -5.78 11.44 -13.03
N GLY A 326 -6.85 11.67 -12.29
CA GLY A 326 -8.20 11.17 -12.55
C GLY A 326 -9.06 12.11 -13.39
N GLU A 327 -8.56 13.33 -13.69
CA GLU A 327 -9.23 14.29 -14.57
C GLU A 327 -9.42 13.70 -15.98
N PRO A 328 -10.63 13.72 -16.57
CA PRO A 328 -10.91 13.06 -17.85
C PRO A 328 -9.97 13.45 -19.00
N GLN A 329 -9.43 14.67 -19.01
CA GLN A 329 -8.52 15.13 -20.07
C GLN A 329 -7.16 14.42 -20.04
N ARG A 330 -6.83 13.72 -18.95
CA ARG A 330 -5.54 13.03 -18.74
C ARG A 330 -5.51 11.58 -19.16
N ILE A 331 -6.59 11.06 -19.74
CA ILE A 331 -6.63 9.67 -20.19
C ILE A 331 -5.44 9.28 -21.08
N ARG A 332 -4.92 10.23 -21.89
CA ARG A 332 -3.74 10.03 -22.75
C ARG A 332 -2.42 9.85 -21.98
N ASP A 333 -2.34 10.30 -20.73
CA ASP A 333 -1.16 10.08 -19.88
C ASP A 333 -0.99 8.59 -19.53
N TYR A 334 -2.02 7.77 -19.77
CA TYR A 334 -2.03 6.31 -19.61
C TYR A 334 -1.83 5.55 -20.93
N ASP A 335 -1.54 6.22 -22.05
CA ASP A 335 -1.41 5.58 -23.36
C ASP A 335 -0.34 4.47 -23.37
N PHE A 336 0.69 4.56 -22.52
CA PHE A 336 1.70 3.51 -22.36
C PHE A 336 1.11 2.15 -21.93
N LEU A 337 -0.03 2.15 -21.22
CA LEU A 337 -0.83 0.97 -20.92
C LEU A 337 -1.97 0.78 -21.92
N LEU A 338 -2.77 1.83 -22.17
CA LEU A 338 -4.01 1.75 -22.95
C LEU A 338 -3.78 1.39 -24.43
N THR A 339 -2.56 1.59 -24.94
CA THR A 339 -2.16 1.22 -26.30
C THR A 339 -1.27 -0.02 -26.36
N SER A 340 -1.03 -0.68 -25.21
CA SER A 340 -0.29 -1.95 -25.16
C SER A 340 -0.97 -3.00 -26.03
N THR A 341 -0.19 -3.66 -26.89
CA THR A 341 -0.67 -4.73 -27.77
C THR A 341 -0.30 -6.12 -27.27
N ALA A 342 0.57 -6.21 -26.27
CA ALA A 342 0.92 -7.48 -25.65
C ALA A 342 -0.24 -7.95 -24.78
N THR A 343 -0.51 -9.25 -24.77
CA THR A 343 -1.58 -9.84 -23.97
C THR A 343 -1.07 -11.03 -23.16
N ARG A 344 -1.67 -11.26 -22.00
CA ARG A 344 -1.46 -12.44 -21.17
C ARG A 344 -2.80 -12.95 -20.67
N ARG A 345 -3.04 -14.25 -20.68
CA ARG A 345 -4.30 -14.82 -20.18
C ARG A 345 -4.20 -15.12 -18.70
N LEU A 346 -5.27 -14.85 -17.95
CA LEU A 346 -5.31 -15.17 -16.52
C LEU A 346 -5.13 -16.68 -16.28
N SER A 347 -5.66 -17.52 -17.17
CA SER A 347 -5.47 -18.98 -17.13
C SER A 347 -4.01 -19.45 -17.24
N GLU A 348 -3.10 -18.61 -17.74
CA GLU A 348 -1.66 -18.90 -17.87
C GLU A 348 -0.85 -18.56 -16.61
N ILE A 349 -1.50 -17.95 -15.61
CA ILE A 349 -0.85 -17.52 -14.37
C ILE A 349 -1.24 -18.52 -13.27
N PRO A 350 -0.32 -19.39 -12.83
CA PRO A 350 -0.64 -20.41 -11.84
C PRO A 350 -0.81 -19.79 -10.45
N SER A 351 -1.76 -20.31 -9.68
CA SER A 351 -1.82 -20.02 -8.25
C SER A 351 -0.56 -20.51 -7.55
N GLN A 352 -0.01 -19.64 -6.70
CA GLN A 352 1.13 -19.90 -5.85
C GLN A 352 0.72 -20.36 -4.44
N LEU A 353 -0.59 -20.45 -4.15
CA LEU A 353 -1.08 -21.01 -2.90
C LEU A 353 -0.62 -22.47 -2.73
N ARG A 354 -0.37 -22.83 -1.47
CA ARG A 354 0.03 -24.18 -1.03
C ARG A 354 -0.89 -24.70 0.07
N GLY A 355 -1.75 -23.86 0.64
CA GLY A 355 -2.70 -24.22 1.69
C GLY A 355 -2.10 -24.20 3.09
N ASP A 356 -0.90 -23.64 3.23
CA ASP A 356 -0.19 -23.44 4.50
C ASP A 356 0.51 -22.07 4.49
N PRO A 357 0.08 -21.12 5.36
CA PRO A 357 0.65 -19.77 5.39
C PRO A 357 2.15 -19.71 5.66
N GLU A 358 2.72 -20.65 6.43
CA GLU A 358 4.17 -20.65 6.70
C GLU A 358 4.96 -21.02 5.44
N THR A 359 4.51 -22.05 4.71
CA THR A 359 5.10 -22.44 3.41
C THR A 359 4.97 -21.32 2.37
N GLU A 360 3.82 -20.64 2.34
CA GLU A 360 3.56 -19.52 1.44
C GLU A 360 4.45 -18.31 1.76
N LEU A 361 4.57 -17.96 3.04
CA LEU A 361 5.47 -16.91 3.52
C LEU A 361 6.91 -17.20 3.16
N HIS A 362 7.38 -18.43 3.40
CA HIS A 362 8.73 -18.84 3.06
C HIS A 362 9.01 -18.65 1.57
N GLY A 363 8.08 -19.07 0.70
CA GLY A 363 8.22 -18.88 -0.74
C GLY A 363 8.27 -17.41 -1.18
N MET A 364 7.55 -16.51 -0.50
CA MET A 364 7.65 -15.07 -0.76
C MET A 364 9.01 -14.50 -0.34
N VAL A 365 9.51 -14.92 0.83
CA VAL A 365 10.84 -14.50 1.33
C VAL A 365 11.95 -15.00 0.41
N GLU A 366 11.90 -16.24 -0.07
CA GLU A 366 12.88 -16.79 -1.02
C GLU A 366 12.93 -16.00 -2.34
N ARG A 367 11.77 -15.56 -2.85
CA ARG A 367 11.70 -14.75 -4.07
C ARG A 367 12.33 -13.37 -3.90
N LEU A 368 12.08 -12.74 -2.75
CA LEU A 368 12.67 -11.44 -2.43
C LEU A 368 14.19 -11.56 -2.20
N ASP A 369 14.63 -12.60 -1.50
CA ASP A 369 16.07 -12.88 -1.32
C ASP A 369 16.78 -13.15 -2.65
N ALA A 370 16.12 -13.83 -3.60
CA ALA A 370 16.65 -14.07 -4.94
C ALA A 370 16.94 -12.79 -5.75
N ILE A 371 16.30 -11.67 -5.43
CA ILE A 371 16.61 -10.35 -6.01
C ILE A 371 17.44 -9.46 -5.07
N GLY A 372 17.98 -10.03 -3.98
CA GLY A 372 18.81 -9.34 -3.00
C GLY A 372 18.04 -8.47 -2.00
N ALA A 373 16.71 -8.63 -1.92
CA ALA A 373 15.86 -7.85 -1.04
C ALA A 373 15.72 -8.50 0.35
N GLU A 374 15.86 -7.70 1.41
CA GLU A 374 15.75 -8.19 2.78
C GLU A 374 14.38 -7.92 3.37
N VAL A 375 13.72 -8.96 3.88
CA VAL A 375 12.42 -8.86 4.53
C VAL A 375 12.58 -8.69 6.03
N VAL A 376 12.19 -7.53 6.56
CA VAL A 376 12.14 -7.27 8.00
C VAL A 376 10.71 -7.10 8.47
N VAL A 377 10.38 -7.73 9.60
CA VAL A 377 9.07 -7.63 10.24
C VAL A 377 9.22 -7.01 11.62
N VAL A 378 8.39 -6.00 11.92
CA VAL A 378 8.20 -5.44 13.26
C VAL A 378 6.78 -5.74 13.70
N GLU A 379 6.60 -6.42 14.83
CA GLU A 379 5.27 -6.60 15.41
C GLU A 379 4.87 -5.35 16.19
N ILE A 380 3.86 -4.64 15.70
CA ILE A 380 3.33 -3.39 16.27
C ILE A 380 1.98 -3.63 16.98
N THR A 381 1.75 -4.85 17.46
CA THR A 381 0.46 -5.26 18.05
C THR A 381 0.21 -4.55 19.38
N THR A 382 -0.85 -3.74 19.45
CA THR A 382 -1.29 -3.09 20.71
C THR A 382 -2.03 -4.06 21.63
N GLU A 383 -2.25 -3.65 22.89
CA GLU A 383 -3.00 -4.45 23.86
C GLU A 383 -4.44 -4.71 23.41
N GLU A 384 -5.09 -3.72 22.79
CA GLU A 384 -6.45 -3.82 22.26
C GLU A 384 -6.53 -4.83 21.10
N ALA A 385 -5.60 -4.74 20.15
CA ALA A 385 -5.51 -5.70 19.05
C ALA A 385 -5.29 -7.12 19.58
N ARG A 386 -4.36 -7.28 20.54
CA ARG A 386 -4.07 -8.57 21.19
C ARG A 386 -5.27 -9.11 21.95
N ALA A 387 -6.01 -8.27 22.67
CA ALA A 387 -7.21 -8.64 23.40
C ALA A 387 -8.34 -9.11 22.46
N ALA A 388 -8.41 -8.56 21.25
CA ALA A 388 -9.31 -9.01 20.20
C ALA A 388 -8.81 -10.23 19.40
N GLY A 389 -7.64 -10.78 19.76
CA GLY A 389 -7.05 -11.96 19.10
C GLY A 389 -6.31 -11.66 17.79
N PHE A 390 -6.01 -10.40 17.51
CA PHE A 390 -5.29 -9.97 16.31
C PHE A 390 -3.80 -9.75 16.59
N ARG A 391 -3.03 -9.87 15.51
CA ARG A 391 -1.62 -9.49 15.42
C ARG A 391 -1.53 -8.44 14.33
N VAL A 392 -0.86 -7.34 14.63
CA VAL A 392 -0.54 -6.27 13.69
C VAL A 392 0.97 -6.24 13.50
N VAL A 393 1.38 -6.21 12.24
CA VAL A 393 2.78 -6.15 11.83
C VAL A 393 3.02 -4.98 10.91
N ARG A 394 4.28 -4.57 10.84
CA ARG A 394 4.85 -3.72 9.81
C ARG A 394 5.96 -4.49 9.11
N VAL A 395 5.78 -4.73 7.82
CA VAL A 395 6.78 -5.35 6.94
C VAL A 395 7.55 -4.24 6.21
N ILE A 396 8.87 -4.36 6.19
CA ILE A 396 9.78 -3.41 5.56
C ILE A 396 10.71 -4.19 4.65
N VAL A 397 10.77 -3.80 3.38
CA VAL A 397 11.70 -4.32 2.38
C VAL A 397 12.42 -3.12 1.75
N PRO A 398 13.59 -2.72 2.28
CA PRO A 398 14.26 -1.47 1.89
C PRO A 398 14.53 -1.38 0.39
N GLU A 399 14.82 -2.50 -0.26
CA GLU A 399 15.18 -2.57 -1.68
C GLU A 399 14.01 -2.34 -2.62
N LEU A 400 12.76 -2.41 -2.14
CA LEU A 400 11.58 -2.23 -2.96
C LEU A 400 11.17 -0.74 -3.05
N MET A 401 10.65 -0.34 -4.21
CA MET A 401 10.21 1.03 -4.42
C MET A 401 9.02 1.36 -3.49
N PRO A 402 9.06 2.48 -2.77
CA PRO A 402 7.93 2.92 -1.97
C PRO A 402 6.93 3.67 -2.87
N LEU A 403 5.69 3.76 -2.40
CA LEU A 403 4.76 4.73 -2.94
C LEU A 403 5.09 6.13 -2.39
N SER A 404 5.03 7.17 -3.23
CA SER A 404 5.15 8.55 -2.76
C SER A 404 3.96 9.40 -3.18
N PHE A 405 3.39 10.09 -2.19
CA PHE A 405 2.36 11.11 -2.38
C PHE A 405 2.96 12.52 -2.43
N VAL A 406 4.28 12.64 -2.23
CA VAL A 406 5.02 13.89 -2.27
C VAL A 406 5.70 14.00 -3.62
N HIS A 407 5.20 14.89 -4.48
CA HIS A 407 5.70 14.97 -5.85
C HIS A 407 7.18 15.38 -5.93
N THR A 408 7.65 16.15 -4.95
CA THR A 408 9.05 16.59 -4.84
C THR A 408 9.99 15.54 -4.22
N GLY A 409 9.46 14.39 -3.78
CA GLY A 409 10.24 13.29 -3.20
C GLY A 409 9.68 11.94 -3.64
N ARG A 410 10.02 11.54 -4.87
CA ARG A 410 9.61 10.31 -5.56
C ARG A 410 10.68 9.21 -5.50
N TYR A 411 11.82 9.48 -4.86
CA TYR A 411 12.91 8.54 -4.65
C TYR A 411 13.62 8.11 -5.94
N LEU A 412 13.92 9.08 -6.81
CA LEU A 412 14.41 8.82 -8.17
C LEU A 412 15.85 8.30 -8.21
N ALA A 413 16.60 8.34 -7.11
CA ALA A 413 17.94 7.75 -7.05
C ALA A 413 17.94 6.28 -6.62
N HIS A 414 16.78 5.67 -6.39
CA HIS A 414 16.72 4.28 -5.97
C HIS A 414 17.15 3.33 -7.12
N PRO A 415 18.12 2.42 -6.91
CA PRO A 415 18.62 1.52 -7.97
C PRO A 415 17.56 0.66 -8.63
N ARG A 416 16.63 0.10 -7.82
CA ARG A 416 15.51 -0.71 -8.29
C ARG A 416 14.68 -0.07 -9.40
N LEU A 417 14.55 1.26 -9.40
CA LEU A 417 13.82 1.99 -10.46
C LEU A 417 14.42 1.74 -11.85
N TYR A 418 15.74 1.50 -11.92
CA TYR A 418 16.49 1.31 -13.16
C TYR A 418 16.82 -0.16 -13.42
N GLU A 419 17.07 -0.93 -12.36
CA GLU A 419 17.48 -2.34 -12.45
C GLU A 419 16.31 -3.28 -12.73
N ALA A 420 15.16 -3.09 -12.08
CA ALA A 420 14.02 -3.99 -12.23
C ALA A 420 13.46 -4.03 -13.66
N PRO A 421 13.24 -2.90 -14.36
CA PRO A 421 12.82 -2.93 -15.77
C PRO A 421 13.75 -3.76 -16.65
N VAL A 422 15.07 -3.59 -16.49
CA VAL A 422 16.09 -4.33 -17.26
C VAL A 422 16.05 -5.82 -16.94
N ALA A 423 15.92 -6.20 -15.66
CA ALA A 423 15.80 -7.58 -15.22
C ALA A 423 14.56 -8.27 -15.82
N MET A 424 13.49 -7.52 -16.07
CA MET A 424 12.26 -7.97 -16.71
C MET A 424 12.29 -7.91 -18.24
N GLY A 425 13.38 -7.42 -18.85
CA GLY A 425 13.54 -7.29 -20.30
C GLY A 425 12.94 -6.02 -20.91
N TYR A 426 12.56 -5.04 -20.09
CA TYR A 426 12.14 -3.72 -20.53
C TYR A 426 13.32 -2.74 -20.56
N PRO A 427 13.31 -1.72 -21.45
CA PRO A 427 14.25 -0.62 -21.34
C PRO A 427 13.98 0.19 -20.06
N ALA A 428 15.05 0.65 -19.41
CA ALA A 428 14.96 1.61 -18.32
C ALA A 428 15.26 3.02 -18.85
N ALA A 429 14.39 3.99 -18.55
CA ALA A 429 14.71 5.39 -18.76
C ALA A 429 15.74 5.86 -17.73
N ASP A 430 16.53 6.87 -18.09
CA ASP A 430 17.30 7.64 -17.11
C ASP A 430 16.37 8.58 -16.33
N GLU A 431 16.90 9.25 -15.30
CA GLU A 431 16.11 10.14 -14.43
C GLU A 431 15.31 11.20 -15.23
N ALA A 432 15.89 11.72 -16.32
CA ALA A 432 15.25 12.73 -17.17
C ALA A 432 14.09 12.16 -18.03
N GLY A 433 14.13 10.86 -18.35
CA GLY A 433 13.10 10.16 -19.10
C GLY A 433 11.95 9.59 -18.24
N LEU A 434 12.09 9.59 -16.91
CA LEU A 434 11.05 9.15 -15.98
C LEU A 434 9.79 10.03 -16.10
N ASN A 435 8.64 9.45 -15.72
CA ASN A 435 7.37 10.15 -15.78
C ASN A 435 7.37 11.38 -14.85
N PRO A 436 7.21 12.61 -15.38
CA PRO A 436 7.24 13.83 -14.59
C PRO A 436 5.91 14.12 -13.89
N LEU A 437 4.87 13.31 -14.12
CA LEU A 437 3.53 13.53 -13.58
C LEU A 437 3.41 12.96 -12.15
N PRO A 438 2.50 13.50 -11.31
CA PRO A 438 2.25 12.96 -9.99
C PRO A 438 1.68 11.54 -10.06
N GLN A 439 1.89 10.76 -9.00
CA GLN A 439 1.42 9.38 -8.91
C GLN A 439 -0.12 9.31 -8.95
N PRO A 440 -0.74 8.51 -9.85
CA PRO A 440 -2.19 8.38 -9.97
C PRO A 440 -2.87 7.50 -8.91
N PHE A 441 -2.11 6.74 -8.12
CA PHE A 441 -2.66 5.84 -7.11
C PHE A 441 -3.03 6.58 -5.80
N ALA A 442 -4.15 6.20 -5.17
CA ALA A 442 -4.61 6.66 -3.86
C ALA A 442 -4.95 5.48 -2.94
#